data_AF-A0A8R2A5V6-F1
#
_entry.id   AF-A0A8R2A5V6-F1
#
_cell.length_a   1.000
_cell.length_b   1.000
_cell.length_c   1.000
_cell.angle_alpha   90.00
_cell.angle_beta   90.00
_cell.angle_gamma   90.00
#
_symmetry.space_group_name_H-M   'P 1'
#
loop_
_entity.id
_entity.type
_entity.pdbx_description
1 polymer ?
#
loop_
_entity_poly.entity_id
_entity_poly.type
_entity_poly.pdbx_seq_one_letter_code
_entity_poly.pdbx_strand_id
1 'polypeptide(L)'
;MFSELQYFGKRIKYFSLNVQALVNSELQFMDIVARWPGSAHDSHIFRNSRLFARLESGEFQKMAILGDSGYALKPYLLTPISNPVGRIQMLYNESQIRTRNVVERSFGVWKRRFPVLSLGLRLQLKTVQAIIVATAVLHNICREMKEDLPNDNFELTEPHNETEIHLPISFCVNHFTKYR
;
A
#
# COMPACT_ATOMS: atom_id res chain seq x y z
N MET A 1 -15.88 3.34 2.64
CA MET A 1 -17.03 4.24 2.62
C MET A 1 -17.13 4.70 1.19
N PHE A 2 -18.32 4.60 0.61
CA PHE A 2 -18.58 5.13 -0.72
C PHE A 2 -18.18 6.60 -0.74
N SER A 3 -17.31 7.01 -1.66
CA SER A 3 -17.20 8.43 -1.98
C SER A 3 -18.31 8.77 -2.97
N GLU A 4 -19.08 9.80 -2.67
CA GLU A 4 -20.09 10.34 -3.57
C GLU A 4 -19.49 11.54 -4.30
N LEU A 5 -19.38 11.48 -5.63
CA LEU A 5 -19.16 12.68 -6.46
C LEU A 5 -20.35 12.84 -7.41
N GLN A 6 -20.65 14.09 -7.74
CA GLN A 6 -21.81 14.48 -8.52
C GLN A 6 -21.35 14.86 -9.93
N TYR A 7 -21.75 14.09 -10.94
CA TYR A 7 -21.33 14.29 -12.32
C TYR A 7 -22.55 14.38 -13.24
N PHE A 8 -22.68 15.48 -13.99
CA PHE A 8 -23.86 15.82 -14.82
C PHE A 8 -25.21 15.55 -14.15
N GLY A 9 -25.36 15.92 -12.87
CA GLY A 9 -26.61 15.75 -12.12
C GLY A 9 -26.98 14.30 -11.76
N LYS A 10 -26.15 13.29 -12.09
CA LYS A 10 -26.29 11.91 -11.61
C LYS A 10 -25.37 11.67 -10.41
N ARG A 11 -25.90 10.99 -9.37
CA ARG A 11 -25.11 10.46 -8.26
C ARG A 11 -24.47 9.15 -8.69
N ILE A 12 -23.14 9.08 -8.70
CA ILE A 12 -22.40 7.84 -8.96
C ILE A 12 -21.67 7.43 -7.69
N LYS A 13 -21.88 6.19 -7.25
CA LYS A 13 -21.19 5.61 -6.10
C LYS A 13 -19.87 4.99 -6.55
N TYR A 14 -18.76 5.50 -6.04
CA TYR A 14 -17.45 4.85 -6.19
C TYR A 14 -17.20 3.94 -5.00
N PHE A 15 -16.67 2.75 -5.27
CA PHE A 15 -16.01 1.98 -4.23
C PHE A 15 -14.55 2.41 -4.17
N SER A 16 -13.89 2.11 -3.08
CA SER A 16 -12.45 2.27 -2.91
C SER A 16 -12.00 1.13 -2.02
N LEU A 17 -10.80 0.63 -2.26
CA LEU A 17 -10.19 -0.43 -1.48
C LEU A 17 -8.96 0.15 -0.80
N ASN A 18 -8.88 -0.03 0.51
CA ASN A 18 -7.63 0.20 1.22
C ASN A 18 -6.82 -1.11 1.15
N VAL A 19 -5.64 -1.02 0.55
CA VAL A 19 -4.69 -2.13 0.38
C VAL A 19 -3.53 -1.91 1.34
N GLN A 20 -3.45 -2.77 2.35
CA GLN A 20 -2.28 -2.85 3.22
C GLN A 20 -1.29 -3.84 2.63
N ALA A 21 0.00 -3.49 2.64
CA ALA A 21 1.04 -4.41 2.24
C ALA A 21 2.32 -4.29 3.10
N LEU A 22 2.97 -5.43 3.30
CA LEU A 22 4.34 -5.52 3.81
C LEU A 22 5.28 -5.75 2.63
N VAL A 23 6.33 -4.93 2.53
CA VAL A 23 7.29 -4.99 1.43
C VAL A 23 8.71 -5.08 1.97
N ASN A 24 9.58 -5.81 1.26
CA ASN A 24 11.00 -5.92 1.59
C ASN A 24 11.85 -4.92 0.78
N SER A 25 13.14 -4.81 1.11
CA SER A 25 14.10 -3.93 0.40
C SER A 25 14.28 -4.26 -1.09
N GLU A 26 13.87 -5.44 -1.53
CA GLU A 26 13.97 -5.92 -2.91
C GLU A 26 12.71 -5.60 -3.74
N LEU A 27 11.81 -4.79 -3.18
CA LEU A 27 10.53 -4.39 -3.77
C LEU A 27 9.54 -5.56 -3.94
N GLN A 28 9.64 -6.59 -3.11
CA GLN A 28 8.71 -7.74 -3.13
C GLN A 28 7.66 -7.63 -2.03
N PHE A 29 6.42 -8.01 -2.36
CA PHE A 29 5.31 -8.09 -1.44
C PHE A 29 5.41 -9.34 -0.57
N MET A 30 5.53 -9.16 0.75
CA MET A 30 5.61 -10.24 1.73
C MET A 30 4.25 -10.59 2.34
N ASP A 31 3.35 -9.60 2.41
CA ASP A 31 1.96 -9.75 2.84
C ASP A 31 1.11 -8.70 2.12
N ILE A 32 -0.15 -9.04 1.80
CA ILE A 32 -1.09 -8.11 1.17
C ILE A 32 -2.52 -8.36 1.68
N VAL A 33 -3.21 -7.28 2.02
CA VAL A 33 -4.61 -7.29 2.44
C VAL A 33 -5.38 -6.30 1.58
N ALA A 34 -6.22 -6.81 0.67
CA ALA A 34 -6.97 -6.00 -0.30
C ALA A 34 -8.49 -6.04 -0.10
N ARG A 35 -8.97 -6.41 1.08
CA ARG A 35 -10.40 -6.71 1.33
C ARG A 35 -11.20 -5.60 2.02
N TRP A 36 -10.56 -4.48 2.35
CA TRP A 36 -11.18 -3.44 3.17
C TRP A 36 -11.64 -2.25 2.33
N PRO A 37 -12.79 -1.64 2.66
CA PRO A 37 -13.23 -0.42 2.00
C PRO A 37 -12.21 0.71 2.26
N GLY A 38 -12.10 1.66 1.34
CA GLY A 38 -11.09 2.74 1.41
C GLY A 38 -11.17 3.66 2.63
N SER A 39 -12.27 3.59 3.39
CA SER A 39 -12.42 4.34 4.66
C SER A 39 -11.97 3.57 5.89
N ALA A 40 -11.57 2.30 5.73
CA ALA A 40 -11.09 1.51 6.85
C ALA A 40 -9.75 2.10 7.30
N HIS A 41 -9.65 2.38 8.59
CA HIS A 41 -8.44 2.89 9.19
C HIS A 41 -7.34 1.83 9.17
N ASP A 42 -6.11 2.25 8.93
CA ASP A 42 -4.97 1.36 8.68
C ASP A 42 -4.62 0.47 9.86
N SER A 43 -4.65 1.04 11.06
CA SER A 43 -4.49 0.27 12.29
C SER A 43 -5.59 -0.79 12.47
N HIS A 44 -6.81 -0.56 11.94
CA HIS A 44 -7.88 -1.55 11.98
C HIS A 44 -7.65 -2.67 10.97
N ILE A 45 -7.19 -2.35 9.76
CA ILE A 45 -6.82 -3.35 8.75
C ILE A 45 -5.69 -4.24 9.29
N PHE A 46 -4.67 -3.63 9.89
CA PHE A 46 -3.52 -4.33 10.42
C PHE A 46 -3.92 -5.28 11.54
N ARG A 47 -4.68 -4.82 12.54
CA ARG A 47 -5.17 -5.67 13.64
C ARG A 47 -5.99 -6.87 13.16
N ASN A 48 -6.63 -6.76 12.00
CA ASN A 48 -7.42 -7.83 11.38
C ASN A 48 -6.68 -8.55 10.23
N SER A 49 -5.35 -8.43 10.18
CA SER A 49 -4.51 -9.09 9.18
C SER A 49 -3.90 -10.37 9.72
N ARG A 50 -3.58 -11.32 8.82
CA ARG A 50 -2.83 -12.53 9.19
C ARG A 50 -1.44 -12.18 9.68
N LEU A 51 -0.82 -11.14 9.11
CA LEU A 51 0.48 -10.62 9.54
C LEU A 51 0.50 -10.26 11.03
N PHE A 52 -0.51 -9.52 11.50
CA PHE A 52 -0.61 -9.15 12.92
C PHE A 52 -0.69 -10.38 13.83
N ALA A 53 -1.54 -11.36 13.50
CA ALA A 53 -1.65 -12.59 14.28
C ALA A 53 -0.33 -13.36 14.40
N ARG A 54 0.46 -13.40 13.31
CA ARG A 54 1.78 -14.04 13.28
C ARG A 54 2.86 -13.26 14.04
N LEU A 55 2.76 -11.93 14.07
CA LEU A 55 3.65 -11.08 14.86
C LEU A 55 3.36 -11.21 16.36
N GLU A 56 2.09 -11.22 16.74
CA GLU A 56 1.65 -11.42 18.13
C GLU A 56 1.96 -12.82 18.66
N SER A 57 1.91 -13.85 17.80
CA SER A 57 2.33 -15.21 18.19
C SER A 57 3.85 -15.37 18.37
N GLY A 58 4.63 -14.35 18.01
CA GLY A 58 6.09 -14.41 18.07
C GLY A 58 6.71 -15.28 16.99
N GLU A 59 6.01 -15.56 15.89
CA GLU A 59 6.53 -16.36 14.77
C GLU A 59 7.80 -15.73 14.17
N PHE A 60 7.85 -14.39 14.13
CA PHE A 60 8.96 -13.62 13.58
C PHE A 60 9.86 -13.06 14.67
N GLN A 61 10.48 -13.94 15.46
CA GLN A 61 11.43 -13.53 16.50
C GLN A 61 12.57 -12.69 15.90
N LYS A 62 12.92 -11.59 16.57
CA LYS A 62 13.99 -10.64 16.17
C LYS A 62 13.75 -9.87 14.86
N MET A 63 12.53 -9.89 14.32
CA MET A 63 12.20 -9.08 13.15
C MET A 63 11.42 -7.83 13.57
N ALA A 64 11.76 -6.69 12.97
CA ALA A 64 11.01 -5.45 13.12
C ALA A 64 10.46 -5.00 11.76
N ILE A 65 9.25 -4.48 11.78
CA ILE A 65 8.62 -3.79 10.66
C ILE A 65 8.43 -2.32 11.00
N LEU A 66 8.49 -1.46 9.99
CA LEU A 66 8.23 -0.03 10.12
C LEU A 66 6.80 0.28 9.73
N GLY A 67 6.02 0.87 10.63
CA GLY A 67 4.70 1.41 10.34
C GLY A 67 4.70 2.93 10.32
N ASP A 68 3.60 3.49 9.85
CA ASP A 68 3.35 4.94 9.93
C ASP A 68 2.95 5.39 11.34
N SER A 69 2.86 6.71 11.54
CA SER A 69 2.48 7.36 12.80
C SER A 69 1.07 6.97 13.29
N GLY A 70 0.20 6.48 12.41
CA GLY A 70 -1.14 5.97 12.76
C GLY A 70 -1.16 4.60 13.46
N TYR A 71 0.00 3.94 13.59
CA TYR A 71 0.13 2.67 14.29
C TYR A 71 0.67 2.85 15.71
N ALA A 72 0.30 1.93 16.60
CA ALA A 72 0.88 1.88 17.95
C ALA A 72 2.26 1.20 17.90
N LEU A 73 3.24 1.79 18.60
CA LEU A 73 4.57 1.22 18.77
C LEU A 73 4.48 -0.15 19.48
N LYS A 74 5.18 -1.15 18.95
CA LYS A 74 5.29 -2.49 19.55
C LYS A 74 6.72 -3.03 19.40
N PRO A 75 7.11 -4.10 20.13
CA PRO A 75 8.45 -4.69 20.03
C PRO A 75 8.87 -5.10 18.61
N TYR A 76 7.90 -5.41 17.75
CA TYR A 76 8.10 -5.81 16.36
C TYR A 76 7.65 -4.72 15.36
N LEU A 77 7.05 -3.61 15.81
CA LEU A 77 6.48 -2.57 14.96
C LEU A 77 6.99 -1.20 15.41
N LEU A 78 7.94 -0.66 14.66
CA LEU A 78 8.56 0.64 14.88
C LEU A 78 7.75 1.72 14.16
N THR A 79 7.47 2.82 14.86
CA THR A 79 6.74 3.97 14.32
C THR A 79 7.54 5.26 14.52
N PRO A 80 7.25 6.34 13.76
CA PRO A 80 7.95 7.61 13.92
C PRO A 80 7.72 8.20 15.31
N ILE A 81 8.73 8.89 15.84
CA ILE A 81 8.61 9.66 17.08
C ILE A 81 7.81 10.93 16.77
N SER A 82 6.72 11.16 17.49
CA SER A 82 5.96 12.41 17.43
C SER A 82 6.73 13.53 18.15
N ASN A 83 6.81 14.70 17.53
CA ASN A 83 7.55 15.87 18.04
C ASN A 83 9.00 15.55 18.44
N PRO A 84 9.87 15.13 17.48
CA PRO A 84 11.23 14.70 17.81
C PRO A 84 12.05 15.85 18.40
N VAL A 85 12.63 15.63 19.58
CA VAL A 85 13.51 16.57 20.28
C VAL A 85 14.96 16.11 20.19
N GLY A 86 15.83 16.98 19.69
CA GLY A 86 17.27 16.73 19.59
C GLY A 86 17.67 15.83 18.42
N ARG A 87 18.99 15.73 18.19
CA ARG A 87 19.57 15.13 16.99
C ARG A 87 19.24 13.64 16.80
N ILE A 88 19.21 12.87 17.89
CA ILE A 88 19.03 11.41 17.83
C ILE A 88 17.62 11.05 17.33
N GLN A 89 16.58 11.72 17.84
CA GLN A 89 15.20 11.45 17.43
C GLN A 89 14.96 11.89 15.98
N MET A 90 15.57 12.99 15.55
CA MET A 90 15.53 13.43 14.15
C MET A 90 16.19 12.40 13.22
N LEU A 91 17.37 11.89 13.56
CA LEU A 91 18.07 10.86 12.78
C LEU A 91 17.28 9.53 12.71
N TYR A 92 16.59 9.16 13.79
CA TYR A 92 15.69 8.01 13.79
C TYR A 92 14.55 8.20 12.79
N ASN A 93 13.81 9.31 12.86
CA ASN A 93 12.71 9.60 11.93
C ASN A 93 13.20 9.72 10.48
N GLU A 94 14.34 10.36 10.24
CA GLU A 94 14.97 10.47 8.92
C GLU A 94 15.30 9.09 8.32
N SER A 95 15.82 8.19 9.16
CA SER A 95 16.10 6.81 8.75
C SER A 95 14.81 6.06 8.42
N GLN A 96 13.74 6.25 9.19
CA GLN A 96 12.44 5.67 8.85
C GLN A 96 11.88 6.21 7.53
N ILE A 97 11.99 7.51 7.26
CA ILE A 97 11.56 8.11 5.98
C ILE A 97 12.29 7.42 4.82
N ARG A 98 13.63 7.35 4.88
CA ARG A 98 14.43 6.68 3.84
C ARG A 98 13.99 5.23 3.62
N THR A 99 13.73 4.48 4.69
CA THR A 99 13.31 3.09 4.56
C THR A 99 11.90 2.96 3.97
N ARG A 100 10.97 3.86 4.32
CA ARG A 100 9.61 3.87 3.78
C ARG A 100 9.55 4.18 2.28
N ASN A 101 10.54 4.89 1.72
CA ASN A 101 10.65 5.11 0.27
C ASN A 101 10.64 3.79 -0.54
N VAL A 102 11.10 2.68 0.04
CA VAL A 102 11.05 1.36 -0.59
C VAL A 102 9.61 0.95 -0.91
N VAL A 103 8.68 1.20 0.00
CA VAL A 103 7.27 0.83 -0.18
C VAL A 103 6.65 1.71 -1.26
N GLU A 104 6.82 3.02 -1.19
CA GLU A 104 6.33 3.96 -2.22
C GLU A 104 6.84 3.57 -3.61
N ARG A 105 8.15 3.30 -3.72
CA ARG A 105 8.79 2.82 -4.96
C ARG A 105 8.19 1.50 -5.43
N SER A 106 7.94 0.56 -4.52
CA SER A 106 7.37 -0.74 -4.86
C SER A 106 5.98 -0.62 -5.45
N PHE A 107 5.13 0.23 -4.86
CA PHE A 107 3.79 0.51 -5.39
C PHE A 107 3.86 1.26 -6.72
N GLY A 108 4.78 2.20 -6.90
CA GLY A 108 5.00 2.89 -8.17
C GLY A 108 5.39 1.92 -9.29
N VAL A 109 6.38 1.06 -9.03
CA VAL A 109 6.80 0.00 -9.97
C VAL A 109 5.64 -0.95 -10.26
N TRP A 110 4.91 -1.37 -9.23
CA TRP A 110 3.81 -2.32 -9.36
C TRP A 110 2.67 -1.78 -10.23
N LYS A 111 2.27 -0.52 -10.02
CA LYS A 111 1.27 0.18 -10.85
C LYS A 111 1.74 0.39 -12.29
N ARG A 112 3.01 0.72 -12.52
CA ARG A 112 3.56 0.83 -13.88
C ARG A 112 3.61 -0.52 -14.59
N ARG A 113 3.96 -1.59 -13.88
CA ARG A 113 4.00 -2.96 -14.42
C ARG A 113 2.60 -3.49 -14.73
N PHE A 114 1.62 -3.15 -13.90
CA PHE A 114 0.22 -3.55 -14.08
C PHE A 114 -0.68 -2.31 -14.09
N PRO A 115 -0.77 -1.57 -15.23
CA PRO A 115 -1.57 -0.36 -15.35
C PRO A 115 -3.06 -0.53 -14.97
N VAL A 116 -3.57 -1.76 -15.01
CA VAL A 116 -4.90 -2.14 -14.52
C VAL A 116 -5.17 -1.68 -13.08
N LEU A 117 -4.13 -1.49 -12.26
CA LEU A 117 -4.21 -0.98 -10.89
C LEU A 117 -4.39 0.55 -10.81
N SER A 118 -4.12 1.27 -11.89
CA SER A 118 -4.28 2.73 -11.97
C SER A 118 -5.49 3.15 -12.80
N LEU A 119 -5.86 2.32 -13.80
CA LEU A 119 -6.90 2.64 -14.79
C LEU A 119 -8.33 2.39 -14.33
N GLY A 120 -8.54 2.00 -13.06
CA GLY A 120 -9.84 1.81 -12.43
C GLY A 120 -10.70 0.68 -13.01
N LEU A 121 -11.16 -0.21 -12.13
CA LEU A 121 -11.75 -1.49 -12.54
C LEU A 121 -13.27 -1.50 -12.49
N ARG A 122 -13.94 -1.64 -13.64
CA ARG A 122 -15.39 -1.87 -13.78
C ARG A 122 -15.77 -3.34 -13.63
N LEU A 123 -15.31 -3.94 -12.54
CA LEU A 123 -15.51 -5.35 -12.23
C LEU A 123 -16.15 -5.52 -10.86
N GLN A 124 -16.67 -6.71 -10.60
CA GLN A 124 -17.17 -7.06 -9.28
C GLN A 124 -16.06 -6.94 -8.23
N LEU A 125 -16.40 -6.53 -7.02
CA LEU A 125 -15.45 -6.33 -5.93
C LEU A 125 -14.54 -7.55 -5.71
N LYS A 126 -15.12 -8.76 -5.75
CA LYS A 126 -14.37 -10.02 -5.61
C LYS A 126 -13.33 -10.19 -6.72
N THR A 127 -13.68 -9.85 -7.96
CA THR A 127 -12.76 -9.91 -9.10
C THR A 127 -11.63 -8.89 -8.93
N VAL A 128 -11.94 -7.67 -8.48
CA VAL A 128 -10.91 -6.66 -8.25
C VAL A 128 -9.96 -7.09 -7.14
N GLN A 129 -10.47 -7.62 -6.03
CA GLN A 129 -9.65 -8.19 -4.95
C GLN A 129 -8.71 -9.29 -5.47
N ALA A 130 -9.21 -10.18 -6.32
CA ALA A 130 -8.42 -11.23 -6.95
C ALA A 130 -7.34 -10.66 -7.88
N ILE A 131 -7.65 -9.65 -8.69
CA ILE A 131 -6.69 -8.96 -9.57
C ILE A 131 -5.55 -8.36 -8.74
N ILE A 132 -5.88 -7.65 -7.66
CA ILE A 132 -4.89 -7.01 -6.78
C ILE A 132 -3.94 -8.05 -6.19
N VAL A 133 -4.45 -9.19 -5.70
CA VAL A 133 -3.58 -10.23 -5.14
C VAL A 133 -2.77 -10.91 -6.24
N ALA A 134 -3.40 -11.23 -7.38
CA ALA A 134 -2.73 -11.88 -8.50
C ALA A 134 -1.58 -11.05 -9.08
N THR A 135 -1.78 -9.75 -9.29
CA THR A 135 -0.72 -8.87 -9.79
C THR A 135 0.41 -8.68 -8.78
N ALA A 136 0.15 -8.74 -7.47
CA ALA A 136 1.21 -8.70 -6.45
C ALA A 136 2.08 -9.97 -6.52
N VAL A 137 1.46 -11.15 -6.70
CA VAL A 137 2.18 -12.41 -6.89
C VAL A 137 2.98 -12.40 -8.18
N LEU A 138 2.37 -11.98 -9.29
CA LEU A 138 3.06 -11.87 -10.59
C LEU A 138 4.23 -10.87 -10.51
N HIS A 139 4.05 -9.74 -9.83
CA HIS A 139 5.14 -8.79 -9.57
C HIS A 139 6.32 -9.46 -8.87
N ASN A 140 6.07 -10.24 -7.81
CA ASN A 140 7.14 -10.95 -7.11
C ASN A 140 7.86 -11.95 -8.00
N ILE A 141 7.14 -12.67 -8.87
CA ILE A 141 7.73 -13.59 -9.86
C ILE A 141 8.65 -12.82 -10.81
N CYS A 142 8.21 -11.68 -11.36
CA CYS A 142 9.05 -10.83 -12.20
C CYS A 142 10.31 -10.35 -11.45
N ARG A 143 10.20 -10.01 -10.16
CA ARG A 143 11.34 -9.63 -9.31
C ARG A 143 12.32 -10.78 -9.12
N GLU A 144 11.83 -11.99 -8.89
CA GLU A 144 12.64 -13.20 -8.73
C GLU A 144 13.37 -13.57 -10.03
N MET A 145 12.71 -13.43 -11.17
CA MET A 145 13.28 -13.61 -12.50
C MET A 145 14.25 -12.48 -12.92
N LYS A 146 14.42 -11.45 -12.08
CA LYS A 146 15.26 -10.28 -12.33
C LYS A 146 14.89 -9.54 -13.62
N GLU A 147 13.60 -9.49 -13.95
CA GLU A 147 13.12 -8.65 -15.04
C GLU A 147 13.42 -7.17 -14.75
N ASP A 148 13.69 -6.43 -15.82
CA ASP A 148 13.92 -5.00 -15.75
C ASP A 148 12.71 -4.28 -15.16
N LEU A 149 12.99 -3.20 -14.43
CA LEU A 149 11.93 -2.34 -13.91
C LEU A 149 11.28 -1.56 -15.06
N PRO A 150 9.94 -1.39 -15.04
CA PRO A 150 9.27 -0.52 -15.99
C PRO A 150 9.81 0.91 -15.88
N ASN A 151 10.05 1.52 -17.04
CA ASN A 151 10.61 2.87 -17.13
C ASN A 151 9.79 3.89 -16.35
N ASP A 152 10.48 4.83 -15.69
CA ASP A 152 9.85 5.91 -14.93
C ASP A 152 9.09 6.90 -15.84
N ASN A 153 9.42 6.93 -17.14
CA ASN A 153 8.78 7.79 -18.16
C ASN A 153 7.38 7.31 -18.59
N PHE A 154 6.87 6.21 -18.05
CA PHE A 154 5.48 5.83 -18.26
C PHE A 154 4.59 6.73 -17.37
N GLU A 155 4.42 7.97 -17.80
CA GLU A 155 3.25 8.76 -17.41
C GLU A 155 2.04 8.02 -17.97
N LEU A 156 1.38 7.23 -17.13
CA LEU A 156 -0.05 7.12 -17.28
C LEU A 156 -0.53 8.57 -17.19
N THR A 157 -1.08 9.11 -18.27
CA THR A 157 -1.77 10.38 -18.23
C THR A 157 -2.89 10.22 -17.20
N GLU A 158 -2.60 10.60 -15.96
CA GLU A 158 -3.61 11.05 -15.03
C GLU A 158 -4.40 12.09 -15.83
N PRO A 159 -5.70 11.88 -16.12
CA PRO A 159 -6.44 12.81 -16.95
C PRO A 159 -6.38 14.21 -16.31
N HIS A 160 -5.56 15.08 -16.91
CA HIS A 160 -5.38 16.46 -16.46
C HIS A 160 -6.70 17.22 -16.65
N ASN A 161 -7.36 17.51 -15.53
CA ASN A 161 -8.38 18.52 -15.29
C ASN A 161 -9.38 18.81 -16.43
N GLU A 162 -10.53 18.12 -16.38
CA GLU A 162 -11.91 18.64 -16.58
C GLU A 162 -12.97 17.52 -16.67
N THR A 163 -12.61 16.26 -16.42
CA THR A 163 -13.56 15.14 -16.37
C THR A 163 -13.22 14.17 -15.24
N GLU A 164 -13.59 14.54 -14.01
CA GLU A 164 -13.81 13.54 -12.95
C GLU A 164 -14.91 12.58 -13.41
N ILE A 165 -14.54 11.50 -14.12
CA ILE A 165 -15.47 10.44 -14.50
C ILE A 165 -14.84 9.07 -14.28
N HIS A 166 -15.27 8.44 -13.19
CA HIS A 166 -15.54 7.01 -13.08
C HIS A 166 -14.43 5.98 -13.14
N LEU A 167 -13.82 5.73 -11.98
CA LEU A 167 -13.07 4.51 -11.68
C LEU A 167 -13.62 3.85 -10.40
N PRO A 168 -14.10 2.60 -10.40
CA PRO A 168 -14.93 2.09 -9.29
C PRO A 168 -14.19 1.74 -8.01
N ILE A 169 -12.85 1.76 -7.98
CA ILE A 169 -12.01 1.43 -6.81
C ILE A 169 -10.75 2.30 -6.83
N SER A 170 -10.63 3.24 -5.87
CA SER A 170 -9.37 3.95 -5.56
C SER A 170 -8.56 3.18 -4.50
N PHE A 171 -7.23 3.19 -4.62
CA PHE A 171 -6.28 2.49 -3.77
C PHE A 171 -5.65 3.45 -2.75
N CYS A 172 -5.97 3.27 -1.47
CA CYS A 172 -5.11 3.77 -0.39
C CYS A 172 -4.10 2.68 -0.05
N VAL A 173 -2.82 3.04 0.01
CA VAL A 173 -1.72 2.14 0.31
C VAL A 173 -1.28 2.41 1.72
N ASN A 174 -1.20 1.36 2.56
CA ASN A 174 -0.62 1.51 3.89
C ASN A 174 0.45 0.48 4.21
N HIS A 175 1.50 1.03 4.83
CA HIS A 175 2.89 0.68 4.54
C HIS A 175 3.49 -0.09 5.71
N PHE A 176 4.05 -1.26 5.44
CA PHE A 176 5.08 -1.84 6.30
C PHE A 176 6.35 -2.14 5.51
N THR A 177 7.51 -1.74 6.03
CA THR A 177 8.81 -2.17 5.47
C THR A 177 9.49 -3.12 6.43
N LYS A 178 10.01 -4.25 5.93
CA LYS A 178 10.83 -5.17 6.72
C LYS A 178 12.25 -4.62 6.87
N TYR A 179 12.73 -4.49 8.12
CA TYR A 179 14.14 -4.26 8.42
C TYR A 179 14.82 -5.62 8.66
N ARG A 180 16.03 -5.81 8.10
CA ARG A 180 16.87 -7.01 8.28
C ARG A 180 17.97 -6.70 9.28
#